data_AF-A0A9P1H409-F1
#
_entry.id   AF-A0A9P1H409-F1
#
_cell.length_a   1.000
_cell.length_b   1.000
_cell.length_c   1.000
_cell.angle_alpha   90.00
_cell.angle_beta   90.00
_cell.angle_gamma   90.00
#
_symmetry.space_group_name_H-M   'P 1'
#
loop_
_entity.id
_entity.type
_entity.pdbx_description
1 polymer ?
#
loop_
_entity_poly.entity_id
_entity_poly.type
_entity_poly.pdbx_seq_one_letter_code
_entity_poly.pdbx_strand_id
1 'polypeptide(L)'
;MDIDSTEQDGTSSPGYRIVDEEKRWKYVEHIRRTPGPYTDPDAVSQEAVDQFDKMKILVIGAGGLGCEMLKDLALSKFRDIHVIDMDTIDISNLNRQFLFREADVGKFKAEAAAKFDKDDDFYKQFQMVICGLDNIEARRWINAKLVALAEEGDGPDCIKPLIDGGTEGFKGQVRPEHCVEWAHIIAWEEEKPFPDLDKDDPEHVTWIYQKALERAKQFNITGITYSFTQGVIKNIIPAIASTNAVIAAACCNEAFKLATGAAPALGMEENYMMYSGDDSIYTYTFKHERKDDCPVCNSGARPLQVNPDILLRDLVESFALRPEAQLKKPSLRLEGKTLYMQFPQAWRSRRGPTSTAL
;
A
#
# COMPACT_ATOMS: atom_id res chain seq x y z
N MET A 1 37.84 -58.57 -3.85
CA MET A 1 39.13 -58.49 -3.14
C MET A 1 39.60 -57.06 -3.38
N ASP A 2 39.43 -56.10 -2.48
CA ASP A 2 39.18 -56.14 -1.04
C ASP A 2 38.29 -55.00 -0.57
N ILE A 3 37.72 -55.22 0.61
CA ILE A 3 36.86 -54.36 1.41
C ILE A 3 37.76 -53.49 2.30
N ASP A 4 37.37 -52.21 2.47
CA ASP A 4 37.12 -51.55 3.78
C ASP A 4 37.82 -50.21 4.07
N SER A 5 37.06 -49.43 4.86
CA SER A 5 37.44 -48.43 5.86
C SER A 5 37.54 -46.97 5.42
N THR A 6 36.45 -46.20 5.55
CA THR A 6 36.09 -45.56 6.84
C THR A 6 34.91 -44.59 6.63
N GLU A 7 33.80 -44.89 7.30
CA GLU A 7 32.79 -43.89 7.66
C GLU A 7 33.44 -42.87 8.61
N GLN A 8 33.32 -41.58 8.29
CA GLN A 8 33.34 -40.54 9.30
C GLN A 8 31.98 -39.84 9.30
N ASP A 9 31.32 -40.07 10.43
CA ASP A 9 30.11 -39.43 10.92
C ASP A 9 30.25 -37.90 10.85
N GLY A 10 29.36 -37.27 10.09
CA GLY A 10 29.38 -35.82 9.84
C GLY A 10 27.97 -35.29 9.69
N THR A 11 27.35 -34.96 10.84
CA THR A 11 26.17 -34.09 11.03
C THR A 11 25.43 -33.69 9.76
N SER A 12 24.36 -34.40 9.44
CA SER A 12 23.44 -34.06 8.36
C SER A 12 22.76 -32.73 8.66
N SER A 13 23.23 -31.67 8.00
CA SER A 13 22.46 -30.45 7.80
C SER A 13 21.17 -30.82 7.04
N PRO A 14 20.03 -30.13 7.28
CA PRO A 14 18.78 -30.49 6.61
C PRO A 14 19.01 -30.45 5.09
N GLY A 15 18.75 -31.57 4.41
CA GLY A 15 19.12 -31.79 3.02
C GLY A 15 18.53 -30.75 2.08
N TYR A 16 19.30 -29.71 1.76
CA TYR A 16 19.00 -28.84 0.64
C TYR A 16 19.26 -29.63 -0.64
N ARG A 17 18.21 -29.89 -1.42
CA ARG A 17 18.37 -30.47 -2.77
C ARG A 17 19.22 -29.51 -3.60
N ILE A 18 20.25 -30.02 -4.27
CA ILE A 18 20.96 -29.25 -5.30
C ILE A 18 19.93 -28.89 -6.37
N VAL A 19 19.64 -27.60 -6.53
CA VAL A 19 18.69 -27.10 -7.53
C VAL A 19 19.46 -26.80 -8.81
N ASP A 20 19.00 -27.35 -9.92
CA ASP A 20 19.48 -27.01 -11.25
C ASP A 20 18.94 -25.62 -11.61
N GLU A 21 19.77 -24.60 -11.45
CA GLU A 21 19.39 -23.18 -11.63
C GLU A 21 19.01 -22.87 -13.09
N GLU A 22 19.60 -23.56 -14.08
CA GLU A 22 19.21 -23.39 -15.48
C GLU A 22 17.79 -23.91 -15.72
N LYS A 23 17.48 -25.10 -15.20
CA LYS A 23 16.11 -25.66 -15.30
C LYS A 23 15.10 -24.85 -14.50
N ARG A 24 15.49 -24.34 -13.33
CA ARG A 24 14.63 -23.52 -12.47
C ARG A 24 14.15 -22.26 -13.18
N TRP A 25 15.04 -21.55 -13.87
CA TRP A 25 14.75 -20.26 -14.49
C TRP A 25 14.46 -20.32 -15.98
N LYS A 26 14.33 -21.53 -16.56
CA LYS A 26 14.13 -21.76 -18.00
C LYS A 26 13.13 -20.80 -18.65
N TYR A 27 11.95 -20.63 -18.05
CA TYR A 27 10.88 -19.80 -18.63
C TYR A 27 11.18 -18.30 -18.53
N VAL A 28 11.70 -17.85 -17.39
CA VAL A 28 12.07 -16.44 -17.17
C VAL A 28 13.23 -16.04 -18.09
N GLU A 29 14.24 -16.89 -18.20
CA GLU A 29 15.39 -16.65 -19.09
C GLU A 29 14.97 -16.67 -20.57
N HIS A 30 14.02 -17.52 -20.96
CA HIS A 30 13.51 -17.50 -22.33
C HIS A 30 12.89 -16.15 -22.69
N ILE A 31 12.10 -15.56 -21.79
CA ILE A 31 11.49 -14.24 -22.00
C ILE A 31 12.56 -13.13 -22.04
N ARG A 32 13.57 -13.19 -21.16
CA ARG A 32 14.62 -12.17 -21.07
C ARG A 32 15.62 -12.18 -22.22
N ARG A 33 15.83 -13.35 -22.85
CA ARG A 33 16.89 -13.54 -23.85
C ARG A 33 16.40 -13.75 -25.27
N THR A 34 15.10 -13.93 -25.45
CA THR A 34 14.51 -14.15 -26.78
C THR A 34 13.76 -12.90 -27.21
N PRO A 35 14.29 -12.11 -28.16
CA PRO A 35 13.61 -10.91 -28.61
C PRO A 35 12.32 -11.26 -29.35
N GLY A 36 11.27 -10.48 -29.09
CA GLY A 36 10.00 -10.51 -29.80
C GLY A 36 9.70 -9.20 -30.53
N PRO A 37 8.58 -9.12 -31.26
CA PRO A 37 8.20 -7.93 -32.03
C PRO A 37 7.87 -6.70 -31.16
N TYR A 38 7.65 -6.90 -29.85
CA TYR A 38 7.33 -5.84 -28.89
C TYR A 38 8.43 -5.65 -27.83
N THR A 39 9.56 -6.32 -27.99
CA THR A 39 10.68 -6.23 -27.06
C THR A 39 11.49 -4.97 -27.36
N ASP A 40 11.93 -4.28 -26.32
CA ASP A 40 12.85 -3.16 -26.46
C ASP A 40 14.16 -3.65 -27.12
N PRO A 41 14.72 -2.94 -28.13
CA PRO A 41 15.94 -3.35 -28.82
C PRO A 41 17.12 -3.65 -27.88
N ASP A 42 17.23 -2.95 -26.75
CA ASP A 42 18.35 -3.06 -25.82
C ASP A 42 18.11 -4.09 -24.70
N ALA A 43 16.88 -4.62 -24.58
CA ALA A 43 16.44 -5.52 -23.50
C ALA A 43 17.20 -6.85 -23.43
N VAL A 44 17.67 -7.36 -24.57
CA VAL A 44 18.34 -8.67 -24.67
C VAL A 44 19.86 -8.58 -24.62
N SER A 45 20.41 -7.37 -24.42
CA SER A 45 21.85 -7.17 -24.23
C SER A 45 22.34 -7.87 -22.95
N GLN A 46 23.60 -8.29 -22.93
CA GLN A 46 24.16 -8.94 -21.74
C GLN A 46 24.19 -7.96 -20.57
N GLU A 47 24.39 -6.67 -20.84
CA GLU A 47 24.31 -5.58 -19.87
C GLU A 47 22.92 -5.48 -19.23
N ALA A 48 21.84 -5.47 -20.03
CA ALA A 48 20.47 -5.42 -19.51
C ALA A 48 20.13 -6.65 -18.66
N VAL A 49 20.56 -7.84 -19.11
CA VAL A 49 20.42 -9.08 -18.35
C VAL A 49 21.17 -8.99 -17.01
N ASP A 50 22.42 -8.53 -17.01
CA ASP A 50 23.22 -8.42 -15.79
C ASP A 50 22.70 -7.34 -14.83
N GLN A 51 22.09 -6.27 -15.35
CA GLN A 51 21.48 -5.21 -14.55
C GLN A 51 20.26 -5.71 -13.79
N PHE A 52 19.37 -6.46 -14.43
CA PHE A 52 18.19 -7.06 -13.78
C PHE A 52 18.59 -7.90 -12.56
N ASP A 53 19.63 -8.72 -12.68
CA ASP A 53 20.09 -9.61 -11.59
C ASP A 53 20.62 -8.84 -10.36
N LYS A 54 20.90 -7.53 -10.50
CA LYS A 54 21.36 -6.63 -9.43
C LYS A 54 20.27 -5.68 -8.93
N MET A 55 19.05 -5.73 -9.49
CA MET A 55 17.98 -4.80 -9.12
C MET A 55 17.48 -5.04 -7.70
N LYS A 56 17.31 -3.94 -6.98
CA LYS A 56 16.69 -3.85 -5.67
C LYS A 56 15.27 -3.32 -5.81
N ILE A 57 14.32 -4.11 -5.34
CA ILE A 57 12.89 -3.76 -5.37
C ILE A 57 12.39 -3.56 -3.95
N LEU A 58 11.68 -2.46 -3.72
CA LEU A 58 11.00 -2.21 -2.45
C LEU A 58 9.52 -2.56 -2.59
N VAL A 59 9.06 -3.51 -1.77
CA VAL A 59 7.63 -3.82 -1.58
C VAL A 59 7.15 -3.15 -0.31
N ILE A 60 6.08 -2.36 -0.41
CA ILE A 60 5.47 -1.68 0.72
C ILE A 60 4.07 -2.23 0.97
N GLY A 61 3.89 -2.82 2.15
CA GLY A 61 2.73 -3.62 2.53
C GLY A 61 3.00 -5.10 2.21
N ALA A 62 3.02 -5.93 3.26
CA ALA A 62 3.11 -7.38 3.23
C ALA A 62 1.73 -8.04 3.51
N GLY A 63 0.67 -7.25 3.63
CA GLY A 63 -0.69 -7.77 3.79
C GLY A 63 -1.31 -8.21 2.47
N GLY A 64 -1.89 -9.41 2.42
CA GLY A 64 -2.76 -9.93 1.35
C GLY A 64 -2.16 -9.81 -0.05
N LEU A 65 -2.40 -8.66 -0.69
CA LEU A 65 -1.78 -8.25 -1.94
C LEU A 65 -0.24 -8.30 -1.89
N GLY A 66 0.36 -7.81 -0.79
CA GLY A 66 1.80 -7.87 -0.57
C GLY A 66 2.39 -9.28 -0.55
N CYS A 67 1.70 -10.23 0.10
CA CYS A 67 2.12 -11.65 0.11
C CYS A 67 2.15 -12.25 -1.30
N GLU A 68 1.12 -11.97 -2.11
CA GLU A 68 1.07 -12.41 -3.50
C GLU A 68 2.18 -11.78 -4.33
N MET A 69 2.41 -10.47 -4.18
CA MET A 69 3.50 -9.76 -4.85
C MET A 69 4.87 -10.36 -4.54
N LEU A 70 5.17 -10.62 -3.26
CA LEU A 70 6.45 -11.21 -2.85
C LEU A 70 6.68 -12.59 -3.49
N LYS A 71 5.63 -13.41 -3.52
CA LYS A 71 5.67 -14.72 -4.18
C LYS A 71 5.89 -14.57 -5.69
N ASP A 72 5.14 -13.71 -6.37
CA ASP A 72 5.24 -13.49 -7.81
C ASP A 72 6.62 -12.92 -8.21
N LEU A 73 7.15 -11.94 -7.47
CA LEU A 73 8.46 -11.34 -7.71
C LEU A 73 9.59 -12.37 -7.51
N ALA A 74 9.56 -13.13 -6.43
CA ALA A 74 10.54 -14.17 -6.15
C ALA A 74 10.51 -15.27 -7.24
N LEU A 75 9.33 -15.63 -7.73
CA LEU A 75 9.16 -16.59 -8.84
C LEU A 75 9.48 -15.99 -10.22
N SER A 76 9.59 -14.66 -10.31
CA SER A 76 10.01 -13.92 -11.51
C SER A 76 11.50 -13.57 -11.51
N LYS A 77 12.30 -14.21 -10.64
CA LYS A 77 13.77 -14.08 -10.52
C LYS A 77 14.25 -12.76 -9.88
N PHE A 78 13.37 -11.92 -9.34
CA PHE A 78 13.83 -10.84 -8.46
C PHE A 78 14.45 -11.44 -7.20
N ARG A 79 15.68 -11.01 -6.87
CA ARG A 79 16.47 -11.58 -5.75
C ARG A 79 16.55 -10.65 -4.56
N ASP A 80 16.80 -9.36 -4.82
CA ASP A 80 16.96 -8.35 -3.77
C ASP A 80 15.63 -7.61 -3.55
N ILE A 81 14.77 -8.23 -2.74
CA ILE A 81 13.43 -7.73 -2.43
C ILE A 81 13.39 -7.28 -0.98
N HIS A 82 13.19 -5.99 -0.76
CA HIS A 82 13.02 -5.40 0.56
C HIS A 82 11.54 -5.20 0.85
N VAL A 83 11.15 -5.39 2.11
CA VAL A 83 9.74 -5.29 2.53
C VAL A 83 9.61 -4.32 3.69
N ILE A 84 8.62 -3.42 3.60
CA ILE A 84 8.17 -2.57 4.70
C ILE A 84 6.72 -2.92 5.01
N ASP A 85 6.45 -3.32 6.25
CA ASP A 85 5.11 -3.45 6.80
C ASP A 85 5.15 -3.06 8.29
N MET A 86 4.16 -2.29 8.75
CA MET A 86 4.10 -1.80 10.13
C MET A 86 3.17 -2.64 11.01
N ASP A 87 2.43 -3.57 10.43
CA ASP A 87 1.45 -4.37 11.15
C ASP A 87 2.07 -5.63 11.76
N THR A 88 1.38 -6.14 12.77
CA THR A 88 1.57 -7.50 13.27
C THR A 88 0.60 -8.47 12.60
N ILE A 89 0.93 -9.75 12.67
CA ILE A 89 0.14 -10.84 12.12
C ILE A 89 -1.03 -11.13 13.05
N ASP A 90 -2.25 -11.04 12.53
CA ASP A 90 -3.48 -11.38 13.23
C ASP A 90 -4.10 -12.68 12.69
N ILE A 91 -4.88 -13.40 13.50
CA ILE A 91 -5.56 -14.64 13.08
C ILE A 91 -6.43 -14.41 11.83
N SER A 92 -7.11 -13.26 11.76
CA SER A 92 -7.93 -12.87 10.61
C SER A 92 -7.14 -12.73 9.31
N ASN A 93 -5.81 -12.67 9.36
CA ASN A 93 -4.95 -12.55 8.18
C ASN A 93 -4.71 -13.90 7.48
N LEU A 94 -4.77 -15.01 8.23
CA LEU A 94 -4.37 -16.35 7.76
C LEU A 94 -5.23 -16.89 6.61
N ASN A 95 -6.45 -16.36 6.42
CA ASN A 95 -7.34 -16.77 5.33
C ASN A 95 -6.87 -16.32 3.93
N ARG A 96 -5.95 -15.35 3.85
CA ARG A 96 -5.52 -14.73 2.58
C ARG A 96 -4.03 -14.38 2.53
N GLN A 97 -3.32 -14.42 3.65
CA GLN A 97 -1.90 -14.08 3.75
C GLN A 97 -1.10 -15.37 3.95
N PHE A 98 -0.96 -16.15 2.88
CA PHE A 98 -0.46 -17.53 2.91
C PHE A 98 1.01 -17.67 3.33
N LEU A 99 1.77 -16.56 3.41
CA LEU A 99 3.13 -16.53 3.94
C LEU A 99 3.18 -16.72 5.46
N PHE A 100 2.08 -16.44 6.16
CA PHE A 100 2.01 -16.55 7.61
C PHE A 100 1.32 -17.84 8.07
N ARG A 101 1.70 -18.33 9.25
CA ARG A 101 1.10 -19.48 9.91
C ARG A 101 0.54 -19.09 11.27
N GLU A 102 -0.26 -19.97 11.87
CA GLU A 102 -0.82 -19.76 13.21
C GLU A 102 0.27 -19.50 14.27
N ALA A 103 1.44 -20.14 14.13
CA ALA A 103 2.60 -19.92 15.00
C ALA A 103 3.26 -18.53 14.84
N ASP A 104 2.84 -17.73 13.86
CA ASP A 104 3.36 -16.39 13.60
C ASP A 104 2.46 -15.28 14.13
N VAL A 105 1.28 -15.61 14.64
CA VAL A 105 0.34 -14.64 15.22
C VAL A 105 1.03 -13.84 16.34
N GLY A 106 0.90 -12.52 16.26
CA GLY A 106 1.53 -11.56 17.16
C GLY A 106 2.93 -11.09 16.76
N LYS A 107 3.60 -11.75 15.79
CA LYS A 107 4.88 -11.27 15.22
C LYS A 107 4.62 -10.15 14.20
N PHE A 108 5.63 -9.35 13.89
CA PHE A 108 5.56 -8.37 12.80
C PHE A 108 5.47 -9.05 11.44
N LYS A 109 4.69 -8.48 10.51
CA LYS A 109 4.56 -8.99 9.13
C LYS A 109 5.85 -8.89 8.32
N ALA A 110 6.71 -7.91 8.66
CA ALA A 110 8.06 -7.80 8.15
C ALA A 110 9.05 -7.83 9.32
N GLU A 111 10.15 -8.58 9.20
CA GLU A 111 11.23 -8.57 10.21
C GLU A 111 11.76 -7.15 10.43
N ALA A 112 11.92 -6.41 9.34
CA ALA A 112 12.09 -4.97 9.36
C ALA A 112 10.72 -4.29 9.48
N ALA A 113 10.15 -4.27 10.69
CA ALA A 113 9.03 -3.40 11.04
C ALA A 113 9.51 -1.94 11.06
N ALA A 114 9.69 -1.37 9.87
CA ALA A 114 10.21 -0.03 9.68
C ALA A 114 9.06 0.97 9.63
N LYS A 115 9.17 2.07 10.39
CA LYS A 115 8.40 3.27 10.08
C LYS A 115 8.69 3.67 8.63
N PHE A 116 7.66 4.12 7.93
CA PHE A 116 7.79 4.79 6.62
C PHE A 116 8.78 5.96 6.65
N ASP A 117 9.04 6.55 7.81
CA ASP A 117 9.97 7.66 7.96
C ASP A 117 11.44 7.19 7.93
N LYS A 118 11.88 6.75 6.75
CA LYS A 118 13.28 6.52 6.41
C LYS A 118 13.83 7.74 5.67
N ASP A 119 15.15 7.92 5.77
CA ASP A 119 15.84 8.95 5.03
C ASP A 119 15.78 8.70 3.51
N ASP A 120 16.13 9.72 2.74
CA ASP A 120 16.09 9.65 1.28
C ASP A 120 17.10 8.65 0.73
N ASP A 121 18.24 8.48 1.41
CA ASP A 121 19.28 7.54 1.04
C ASP A 121 18.78 6.09 1.06
N PHE A 122 17.92 5.76 2.03
CA PHE A 122 17.23 4.48 2.05
C PHE A 122 16.41 4.26 0.77
N TYR A 123 15.62 5.24 0.31
CA TYR A 123 14.76 5.06 -0.86
C TYR A 123 15.54 5.11 -2.19
N LYS A 124 16.62 5.89 -2.25
CA LYS A 124 17.46 6.06 -3.45
C LYS A 124 18.11 4.75 -3.91
N GLN A 125 18.33 3.79 -3.00
CA GLN A 125 18.98 2.52 -3.32
C GLN A 125 18.13 1.59 -4.21
N PHE A 126 16.81 1.79 -4.27
CA PHE A 126 15.89 0.93 -5.01
C PHE A 126 15.76 1.38 -6.46
N GLN A 127 15.56 0.44 -7.37
CA GLN A 127 15.25 0.73 -8.78
C GLN A 127 13.75 0.91 -9.00
N MET A 128 12.91 0.32 -8.15
CA MET A 128 11.46 0.39 -8.27
C MET A 128 10.79 0.19 -6.91
N VAL A 129 9.60 0.76 -6.76
CA VAL A 129 8.74 0.58 -5.60
C VAL A 129 7.40 -0.01 -6.02
N ILE A 130 6.96 -1.04 -5.31
CA ILE A 130 5.68 -1.71 -5.52
C ILE A 130 4.86 -1.61 -4.23
N CYS A 131 3.62 -1.12 -4.33
CA CYS A 131 2.76 -0.87 -3.17
C CYS A 131 1.55 -1.79 -3.17
N GLY A 132 1.33 -2.47 -2.05
CA GLY A 132 0.13 -3.24 -1.73
C GLY A 132 -0.58 -2.68 -0.50
N LEU A 133 -0.69 -1.36 -0.42
CA LEU A 133 -1.21 -0.64 0.75
C LEU A 133 -2.73 -0.69 0.85
N ASP A 134 -3.26 -0.57 2.05
CA ASP A 134 -4.70 -0.60 2.31
C ASP A 134 -5.31 0.79 2.58
N ASN A 135 -4.46 1.82 2.75
CA ASN A 135 -4.91 3.15 3.13
C ASN A 135 -4.35 4.24 2.20
N ILE A 136 -5.19 5.26 1.96
CA ILE A 136 -4.91 6.37 1.04
C ILE A 136 -3.76 7.25 1.57
N GLU A 137 -3.61 7.37 2.88
CA GLU A 137 -2.61 8.25 3.50
C GLU A 137 -1.18 7.75 3.23
N ALA A 138 -0.93 6.45 3.44
CA ALA A 138 0.34 5.83 3.12
C ALA A 138 0.65 5.88 1.62
N ARG A 139 -0.35 5.63 0.75
CA ARG A 139 -0.20 5.79 -0.72
C ARG A 139 0.20 7.21 -1.10
N ARG A 140 -0.46 8.22 -0.55
CA ARG A 140 -0.13 9.64 -0.79
C ARG A 140 1.28 9.97 -0.31
N TRP A 141 1.66 9.46 0.85
CA TRP A 141 2.97 9.71 1.43
C TRP A 141 4.09 9.15 0.54
N ILE A 142 4.00 7.88 0.12
CA ILE A 142 5.04 7.29 -0.73
C ILE A 142 5.08 7.96 -2.11
N ASN A 143 3.93 8.30 -2.69
CA ASN A 143 3.85 9.06 -3.93
C ASN A 143 4.59 10.41 -3.81
N ALA A 144 4.34 11.17 -2.74
CA ALA A 144 5.01 12.44 -2.51
C ALA A 144 6.53 12.26 -2.28
N LYS A 145 6.94 11.22 -1.55
CA LYS A 145 8.36 10.91 -1.34
C LYS A 145 9.08 10.63 -2.67
N LEU A 146 8.51 9.79 -3.53
CA LEU A 146 9.15 9.44 -4.81
C LEU A 146 9.20 10.63 -5.78
N VAL A 147 8.18 11.49 -5.78
CA VAL A 147 8.21 12.73 -6.55
C VAL A 147 9.31 13.68 -6.05
N ALA A 148 9.44 13.86 -4.73
CA ALA A 148 10.50 14.68 -4.16
C ALA A 148 11.91 14.17 -4.54
N LEU A 149 12.11 12.84 -4.49
CA LEU A 149 13.38 12.22 -4.92
C LEU A 149 13.69 12.48 -6.41
N ALA A 150 12.66 12.47 -7.26
CA ALA A 150 12.80 12.75 -8.68
C ALA A 150 13.08 14.23 -8.97
N GLU A 151 12.55 15.15 -8.16
CA GLU A 151 12.81 16.59 -8.28
C GLU A 151 14.20 17.00 -7.77
N GLU A 152 14.73 16.31 -6.75
CA GLU A 152 16.05 16.59 -6.17
C GLU A 152 17.23 15.98 -6.95
N GLY A 153 16.98 14.91 -7.72
CA GLY A 153 18.03 14.17 -8.42
C GLY A 153 18.22 14.58 -9.87
N ASP A 154 19.47 14.59 -10.32
CA ASP A 154 19.82 14.78 -11.73
C ASP A 154 19.92 13.43 -12.46
N GLY A 155 19.15 13.25 -13.54
CA GLY A 155 19.22 12.09 -14.43
C GLY A 155 18.10 11.05 -14.27
N PRO A 156 17.97 10.09 -15.20
CA PRO A 156 16.83 9.15 -15.22
C PRO A 156 16.78 8.22 -14.00
N ASP A 157 17.92 7.94 -13.37
CA ASP A 157 18.01 7.02 -12.21
C ASP A 157 17.35 7.59 -10.94
N CYS A 158 17.05 8.89 -10.89
CA CYS A 158 16.30 9.50 -9.79
C CYS A 158 14.80 9.16 -9.84
N ILE A 159 14.28 8.86 -11.03
CA ILE A 159 12.88 8.47 -11.23
C ILE A 159 12.74 7.01 -10.86
N LYS A 160 12.02 6.74 -9.77
CA LYS A 160 11.70 5.38 -9.33
C LYS A 160 10.28 5.07 -9.79
N PRO A 161 10.07 4.10 -10.69
CA PRO A 161 8.72 3.67 -11.07
C PRO A 161 7.96 3.19 -9.82
N LEU A 162 6.74 3.69 -9.67
CA LEU A 162 5.81 3.29 -8.63
C LEU A 162 4.70 2.46 -9.26
N ILE A 163 4.58 1.21 -8.83
CA ILE A 163 3.46 0.34 -9.18
C ILE A 163 2.57 0.23 -7.94
N ASP A 164 1.36 0.79 -8.01
CA ASP A 164 0.40 0.72 -6.91
C ASP A 164 -0.74 -0.24 -7.26
N GLY A 165 -0.97 -1.21 -6.38
CA GLY A 165 -2.11 -2.11 -6.42
C GLY A 165 -3.09 -1.80 -5.29
N GLY A 166 -4.38 -1.99 -5.57
CA GLY A 166 -5.44 -1.87 -4.57
C GLY A 166 -6.56 -2.85 -4.84
N THR A 167 -7.11 -3.44 -3.77
CA THR A 167 -8.20 -4.40 -3.84
C THR A 167 -9.32 -4.02 -2.89
N GLU A 168 -10.56 -4.25 -3.33
CA GLU A 168 -11.77 -4.07 -2.53
C GLU A 168 -12.85 -5.05 -3.01
N GLY A 169 -13.04 -6.13 -2.25
CA GLY A 169 -14.01 -7.19 -2.55
C GLY A 169 -13.96 -7.64 -4.01
N PHE A 170 -15.11 -7.50 -4.68
CA PHE A 170 -15.28 -7.59 -6.13
C PHE A 170 -15.81 -6.29 -6.78
N LYS A 171 -16.03 -5.22 -5.96
CA LYS A 171 -16.73 -3.90 -6.14
C LYS A 171 -18.21 -3.99 -6.61
N GLY A 172 -19.26 -3.28 -6.13
CA GLY A 172 -19.60 -2.45 -4.95
C GLY A 172 -21.15 -2.46 -4.73
N GLN A 173 -21.67 -2.21 -3.52
CA GLN A 173 -23.12 -2.35 -3.21
C GLN A 173 -23.63 -1.45 -2.06
N VAL A 174 -24.93 -1.09 -2.06
CA VAL A 174 -25.60 -0.36 -0.95
C VAL A 174 -25.92 -1.34 0.18
N ARG A 175 -25.38 -1.10 1.38
CA ARG A 175 -25.51 -2.00 2.56
C ARG A 175 -26.10 -1.25 3.77
N PRO A 176 -26.61 -1.96 4.80
CA PRO A 176 -27.21 -1.36 6.00
C PRO A 176 -26.22 -0.64 6.94
N GLU A 177 -25.09 -0.16 6.40
CA GLU A 177 -23.95 0.45 7.11
C GLU A 177 -24.39 1.64 7.96
N HIS A 178 -25.39 2.41 7.51
CA HIS A 178 -25.90 3.60 8.18
C HIS A 178 -26.40 3.35 9.62
N CYS A 179 -26.94 2.16 9.91
CA CYS A 179 -27.40 1.84 11.27
C CYS A 179 -26.23 1.58 12.22
N VAL A 180 -25.17 0.94 11.70
CA VAL A 180 -23.96 0.66 12.46
C VAL A 180 -23.15 1.93 12.66
N GLU A 181 -22.98 2.77 11.62
CA GLU A 181 -22.27 4.05 11.74
C GLU A 181 -22.97 5.01 12.70
N TRP A 182 -24.31 5.06 12.68
CA TRP A 182 -25.03 5.84 13.67
C TRP A 182 -24.78 5.34 15.10
N ALA A 183 -24.79 4.01 15.32
CA ALA A 183 -24.52 3.46 16.64
C ALA A 183 -23.07 3.72 17.10
N HIS A 184 -22.13 3.62 16.16
CA HIS A 184 -20.69 3.81 16.35
C HIS A 184 -20.30 5.26 16.63
N ILE A 185 -20.87 6.23 15.90
CA ILE A 185 -20.47 7.64 15.97
C ILE A 185 -21.40 8.43 16.88
N ILE A 186 -22.72 8.29 16.70
CA ILE A 186 -23.71 9.17 17.34
C ILE A 186 -24.15 8.57 18.67
N ALA A 187 -24.70 7.36 18.68
CA ALA A 187 -25.22 6.76 19.91
C ALA A 187 -24.12 6.53 20.95
N TRP A 188 -22.91 6.15 20.51
CA TRP A 188 -21.76 5.97 21.41
C TRP A 188 -21.37 7.27 22.11
N GLU A 189 -21.32 8.41 21.40
CA GLU A 189 -21.00 9.70 22.01
C GLU A 189 -22.11 10.23 22.92
N GLU A 190 -23.38 9.96 22.57
CA GLU A 190 -24.54 10.39 23.36
C GLU A 190 -24.67 9.60 24.66
N GLU A 191 -24.55 8.27 24.59
CA GLU A 191 -24.79 7.40 25.75
C GLU A 191 -23.51 7.11 26.56
N LYS A 192 -22.33 7.31 25.96
CA LYS A 192 -21.01 7.02 26.54
C LYS A 192 -21.00 5.73 27.37
N PRO A 193 -21.34 4.58 26.76
CA PRO A 193 -21.49 3.33 27.47
C PRO A 193 -20.17 2.88 28.15
N PHE A 194 -19.04 3.29 27.58
CA PHE A 194 -17.68 3.02 28.08
C PHE A 194 -16.80 4.28 27.93
N PRO A 195 -15.65 4.37 28.64
CA PRO A 195 -14.78 5.54 28.60
C PRO A 195 -14.21 5.84 27.20
N ASP A 196 -13.72 4.81 26.52
CA ASP A 196 -13.13 4.86 25.18
C ASP A 196 -13.62 3.67 24.35
N LEU A 197 -13.78 3.88 23.05
CA LEU A 197 -14.14 2.80 22.13
C LEU A 197 -12.91 1.98 21.75
N ASP A 198 -12.82 0.77 22.29
CA ASP A 198 -12.00 -0.31 21.75
C ASP A 198 -12.81 -1.11 20.71
N LYS A 199 -12.31 -1.20 19.47
CA LYS A 199 -12.97 -1.90 18.37
C LYS A 199 -12.69 -3.40 18.37
N ASP A 200 -11.72 -3.85 19.14
CA ASP A 200 -11.34 -5.25 19.30
C ASP A 200 -12.00 -5.90 20.54
N ASP A 201 -12.53 -5.09 21.45
CA ASP A 201 -13.26 -5.55 22.64
C ASP A 201 -14.66 -6.13 22.29
N PRO A 202 -14.93 -7.42 22.58
CA PRO A 202 -16.23 -8.05 22.28
C PRO A 202 -17.44 -7.36 22.92
N GLU A 203 -17.31 -6.76 24.11
CA GLU A 203 -18.40 -6.07 24.81
C GLU A 203 -18.79 -4.80 24.07
N HIS A 204 -17.79 -4.02 23.62
CA HIS A 204 -18.01 -2.81 22.84
C HIS A 204 -18.66 -3.12 21.49
N VAL A 205 -18.15 -4.13 20.77
CA VAL A 205 -18.71 -4.55 19.47
C VAL A 205 -20.15 -5.05 19.64
N THR A 206 -20.42 -5.80 20.73
CA THR A 206 -21.77 -6.29 21.05
C THR A 206 -22.72 -5.12 21.32
N TRP A 207 -22.29 -4.10 22.04
CA TRP A 207 -23.11 -2.92 22.32
C TRP A 207 -23.50 -2.20 21.03
N ILE A 208 -22.52 -1.95 20.15
CA ILE A 208 -22.77 -1.29 18.85
C ILE A 208 -23.72 -2.15 17.99
N TYR A 209 -23.51 -3.47 17.96
CA TYR A 209 -24.36 -4.40 17.24
C TYR A 209 -25.82 -4.34 17.70
N GLN A 210 -26.08 -4.36 19.01
CA GLN A 210 -27.44 -4.28 19.55
C GLN A 210 -28.11 -2.94 19.22
N LYS A 211 -27.39 -1.83 19.38
CA LYS A 211 -27.91 -0.49 19.04
C LYS A 211 -28.21 -0.35 17.55
N ALA A 212 -27.32 -0.86 16.70
CA ALA A 212 -27.53 -0.88 15.26
C ALA A 212 -28.76 -1.72 14.90
N LEU A 213 -28.95 -2.89 15.55
CA LEU A 213 -30.09 -3.78 15.33
C LEU A 213 -31.42 -3.13 15.75
N GLU A 214 -31.46 -2.45 16.90
CA GLU A 214 -32.64 -1.71 17.37
C GLU A 214 -33.02 -0.59 16.39
N ARG A 215 -32.04 0.19 15.93
CA ARG A 215 -32.25 1.22 14.92
C ARG A 215 -32.73 0.62 13.61
N ALA A 216 -32.13 -0.46 13.14
CA ALA A 216 -32.57 -1.15 11.92
C ALA A 216 -34.04 -1.57 11.99
N LYS A 217 -34.50 -2.11 13.12
CA LYS A 217 -35.90 -2.48 13.33
C LYS A 217 -36.85 -1.29 13.17
N GLN A 218 -36.47 -0.10 13.63
CA GLN A 218 -37.30 1.11 13.51
C GLN A 218 -37.52 1.52 12.05
N PHE A 219 -36.54 1.28 11.19
CA PHE A 219 -36.59 1.64 9.77
C PHE A 219 -36.89 0.44 8.86
N ASN A 220 -37.26 -0.71 9.43
CA ASN A 220 -37.49 -1.97 8.71
C ASN A 220 -36.31 -2.40 7.80
N ILE A 221 -35.09 -2.17 8.28
CA ILE A 221 -33.83 -2.53 7.62
C ILE A 221 -33.40 -3.91 8.11
N THR A 222 -33.08 -4.82 7.20
CA THR A 222 -32.58 -6.16 7.52
C THR A 222 -31.10 -6.30 7.16
N GLY A 223 -30.43 -7.36 7.63
CA GLY A 223 -29.04 -7.66 7.26
C GLY A 223 -27.96 -7.18 8.23
N ILE A 224 -28.32 -6.68 9.42
CA ILE A 224 -27.34 -6.39 10.48
C ILE A 224 -26.99 -7.68 11.23
N THR A 225 -25.74 -8.09 11.12
CA THR A 225 -25.15 -9.20 11.87
C THR A 225 -23.99 -8.69 12.72
N TYR A 226 -23.54 -9.50 13.68
CA TYR A 226 -22.34 -9.18 14.47
C TYR A 226 -21.11 -9.00 13.58
N SER A 227 -20.89 -9.92 12.63
CA SER A 227 -19.78 -9.84 11.67
C SER A 227 -19.86 -8.62 10.75
N PHE A 228 -21.08 -8.24 10.34
CA PHE A 228 -21.32 -7.02 9.57
C PHE A 228 -20.98 -5.78 10.40
N THR A 229 -21.45 -5.72 11.64
CA THR A 229 -21.18 -4.61 12.57
C THR A 229 -19.69 -4.44 12.81
N GLN A 230 -19.00 -5.54 13.11
CA GLN A 230 -17.55 -5.57 13.26
C GLN A 230 -16.84 -5.11 11.98
N GLY A 231 -17.37 -5.50 10.81
CA GLY A 231 -16.90 -5.04 9.50
C GLY A 231 -16.98 -3.53 9.35
N VAL A 232 -18.13 -2.93 9.64
CA VAL A 232 -18.33 -1.47 9.49
C VAL A 232 -17.46 -0.69 10.47
N ILE A 233 -17.48 -1.00 11.77
CA ILE A 233 -16.73 -0.21 12.78
C ILE A 233 -15.21 -0.28 12.59
N LYS A 234 -14.70 -1.41 12.11
CA LYS A 234 -13.26 -1.59 11.81
C LYS A 234 -12.90 -1.14 10.40
N ASN A 235 -13.86 -0.61 9.62
CA ASN A 235 -13.68 -0.30 8.20
C ASN A 235 -13.08 -1.48 7.41
N ILE A 236 -13.53 -2.71 7.70
CA ILE A 236 -13.02 -3.92 7.05
C ILE A 236 -13.43 -3.90 5.60
N ILE A 237 -12.47 -3.58 4.73
CA ILE A 237 -12.58 -3.81 3.29
C ILE A 237 -12.59 -5.32 3.07
N PRO A 238 -13.65 -5.91 2.47
CA PRO A 238 -13.67 -7.33 2.16
C PRO A 238 -12.46 -7.67 1.29
N ALA A 239 -11.62 -8.61 1.74
CA ALA A 239 -10.40 -8.98 1.05
C ALA A 239 -10.47 -10.44 0.63
N ILE A 240 -10.32 -10.68 -0.68
CA ILE A 240 -10.48 -12.00 -1.29
C ILE A 240 -9.17 -12.40 -1.94
N ALA A 241 -8.71 -13.62 -1.67
CA ALA A 241 -7.42 -14.11 -2.15
C ALA A 241 -7.32 -14.08 -3.69
N SER A 242 -8.39 -14.42 -4.40
CA SER A 242 -8.42 -14.38 -5.87
C SER A 242 -8.19 -12.96 -6.42
N THR A 243 -8.89 -11.95 -5.89
CA THR A 243 -8.71 -10.55 -6.32
C THR A 243 -7.28 -10.07 -6.02
N ASN A 244 -6.73 -10.41 -4.84
CA ASN A 244 -5.34 -10.09 -4.50
C ASN A 244 -4.35 -10.75 -5.47
N ALA A 245 -4.56 -12.01 -5.83
CA ALA A 245 -3.69 -12.72 -6.77
C ALA A 245 -3.76 -12.11 -8.19
N VAL A 246 -4.95 -11.73 -8.67
CA VAL A 246 -5.11 -11.08 -9.98
C VAL A 246 -4.37 -9.74 -10.02
N ILE A 247 -4.57 -8.89 -9.00
CA ILE A 247 -3.94 -7.57 -8.95
C ILE A 247 -2.44 -7.67 -8.70
N ALA A 248 -1.97 -8.58 -7.84
CA ALA A 248 -0.55 -8.82 -7.62
C ALA A 248 0.14 -9.29 -8.90
N ALA A 249 -0.45 -10.25 -9.61
CA ALA A 249 0.10 -10.75 -10.87
C ALA A 249 0.19 -9.64 -11.92
N ALA A 250 -0.83 -8.77 -12.02
CA ALA A 250 -0.78 -7.60 -12.90
C ALA A 250 0.37 -6.66 -12.51
N CYS A 251 0.48 -6.30 -11.23
CA CYS A 251 1.55 -5.41 -10.75
C CYS A 251 2.96 -6.00 -10.99
N CYS A 252 3.17 -7.28 -10.67
CA CYS A 252 4.44 -7.96 -10.83
C CYS A 252 4.81 -8.15 -12.30
N ASN A 253 3.83 -8.34 -13.18
CA ASN A 253 4.06 -8.35 -14.62
C ASN A 253 4.54 -6.98 -15.12
N GLU A 254 3.93 -5.88 -14.67
CA GLU A 254 4.42 -4.54 -15.01
C GLU A 254 5.81 -4.27 -14.45
N ALA A 255 6.10 -4.74 -13.22
CA ALA A 255 7.43 -4.66 -12.64
C ALA A 255 8.46 -5.41 -13.49
N PHE A 256 8.12 -6.62 -13.91
CA PHE A 256 8.98 -7.43 -14.76
C PHE A 256 9.21 -6.78 -16.13
N LYS A 257 8.18 -6.24 -16.77
CA LYS A 257 8.29 -5.51 -18.05
C LYS A 257 9.19 -4.29 -17.92
N LEU A 258 8.97 -3.45 -16.90
CA LEU A 258 9.79 -2.26 -16.65
C LEU A 258 11.25 -2.62 -16.33
N ALA A 259 11.47 -3.72 -15.60
CA ALA A 259 12.80 -4.17 -15.22
C ALA A 259 13.59 -4.82 -16.37
N THR A 260 12.92 -5.35 -17.39
CA THR A 260 13.55 -6.15 -18.43
C THR A 260 13.45 -5.57 -19.84
N GLY A 261 12.49 -4.67 -20.10
CA GLY A 261 12.17 -4.24 -21.47
C GLY A 261 11.59 -5.35 -22.35
N ALA A 262 11.21 -6.50 -21.78
CA ALA A 262 10.77 -7.67 -22.55
C ALA A 262 9.47 -7.43 -23.34
N ALA A 263 8.62 -6.53 -22.85
CA ALA A 263 7.39 -6.08 -23.49
C ALA A 263 7.02 -4.67 -23.02
N PRO A 264 6.10 -3.97 -23.73
CA PRO A 264 5.64 -2.65 -23.31
C PRO A 264 4.89 -2.74 -21.99
N ALA A 265 5.31 -1.92 -21.03
CA ALA A 265 4.64 -1.77 -19.75
C ALA A 265 3.47 -0.79 -19.86
N LEU A 266 2.49 -0.94 -18.95
CA LEU A 266 1.57 0.15 -18.62
C LEU A 266 2.39 1.38 -18.26
N GLY A 267 2.02 2.52 -18.83
CA GLY A 267 2.86 3.70 -18.87
C GLY A 267 2.11 4.92 -19.37
N MET A 268 2.82 5.86 -20.01
CA MET A 268 2.29 7.21 -20.28
C MET A 268 1.00 7.24 -21.11
N GLU A 269 0.78 6.26 -22.00
CA GLU A 269 -0.43 6.19 -22.81
C GLU A 269 -1.56 5.35 -22.18
N GLU A 270 -1.22 4.44 -21.27
CA GLU A 270 -2.17 3.56 -20.58
C GLU A 270 -1.58 3.23 -19.20
N ASN A 271 -1.93 4.03 -18.19
CA ASN A 271 -1.31 3.96 -16.85
C ASN A 271 -2.23 3.37 -15.78
N TYR A 272 -3.46 2.99 -16.14
CA TYR A 272 -4.44 2.49 -15.18
C TYR A 272 -5.14 1.24 -15.73
N MET A 273 -5.11 0.16 -14.95
CA MET A 273 -5.92 -1.04 -15.18
C MET A 273 -6.99 -1.14 -14.09
N MET A 274 -8.25 -1.28 -14.52
CA MET A 274 -9.36 -1.65 -13.66
C MET A 274 -9.71 -3.12 -13.85
N TYR A 275 -9.99 -3.83 -12.75
CA TYR A 275 -10.54 -5.18 -12.74
C TYR A 275 -11.89 -5.18 -12.00
N SER A 276 -12.88 -5.88 -12.55
CA SER A 276 -14.15 -6.21 -11.91
C SER A 276 -14.36 -7.73 -11.96
N GLY A 277 -14.78 -8.30 -10.83
CA GLY A 277 -14.96 -9.74 -10.65
C GLY A 277 -16.33 -10.12 -10.07
N ASP A 278 -17.28 -9.18 -10.11
CA ASP A 278 -18.61 -9.24 -9.50
C ASP A 278 -19.57 -10.15 -10.29
N ASP A 279 -19.76 -9.87 -11.58
CA ASP A 279 -20.64 -10.66 -12.46
C ASP A 279 -19.84 -11.55 -13.43
N SER A 280 -18.62 -11.14 -13.79
CA SER A 280 -17.71 -11.87 -14.69
C SER A 280 -16.28 -11.35 -14.53
N ILE A 281 -15.35 -11.83 -15.37
CA ILE A 281 -13.99 -11.31 -15.44
C ILE A 281 -13.97 -10.15 -16.44
N TYR A 282 -13.89 -8.92 -15.92
CA TYR A 282 -13.75 -7.72 -16.74
C TYR A 282 -12.47 -6.97 -16.40
N THR A 283 -11.74 -6.54 -17.43
CA THR A 283 -10.61 -5.64 -17.28
C THR A 283 -10.75 -4.48 -18.26
N TYR A 284 -10.36 -3.28 -17.83
CA TYR A 284 -10.35 -2.09 -18.65
C TYR A 284 -9.08 -1.29 -18.38
N THR A 285 -8.32 -1.04 -19.43
CA THR A 285 -7.10 -0.24 -19.36
C THR A 285 -7.37 1.12 -20.01
N PHE A 286 -6.92 2.19 -19.36
CA PHE A 286 -7.08 3.55 -19.87
C PHE A 286 -5.98 4.48 -19.37
N LYS A 287 -5.87 5.65 -20.01
CA LYS A 287 -5.00 6.74 -19.59
C LYS A 287 -5.68 7.57 -18.50
N HIS A 288 -5.07 7.62 -17.33
CA HIS A 288 -5.39 8.61 -16.31
C HIS A 288 -4.53 9.86 -16.54
N GLU A 289 -5.16 10.95 -16.97
CA GLU A 289 -4.45 12.18 -17.33
C GLU A 289 -3.78 12.84 -16.12
N ARG A 290 -2.55 13.32 -16.33
CA ARG A 290 -1.85 14.12 -15.33
C ARG A 290 -2.58 15.45 -15.19
N LYS A 291 -2.96 15.79 -13.96
CA LYS A 291 -3.50 17.11 -13.65
C LYS A 291 -2.41 18.17 -13.73
N ASP A 292 -2.64 19.18 -14.56
CA ASP A 292 -1.80 20.38 -14.63
C ASP A 292 -1.74 21.08 -13.27
N ASP A 293 -2.81 21.00 -12.49
CA ASP A 293 -2.92 21.50 -11.13
C ASP A 293 -2.74 20.38 -10.09
N CYS A 294 -1.72 19.51 -10.20
CA CYS A 294 -1.38 18.54 -9.15
C CYS A 294 -0.49 19.15 -8.04
N PRO A 295 -0.86 19.11 -6.73
CA PRO A 295 -0.08 19.77 -5.67
C PRO A 295 1.17 18.99 -5.26
N VAL A 296 1.37 17.82 -5.86
CA VAL A 296 2.51 16.93 -5.56
C VAL A 296 3.50 16.95 -6.71
N CYS A 297 3.07 16.70 -7.95
CA CYS A 297 3.96 16.58 -9.10
C CYS A 297 4.01 17.82 -9.99
N ASN A 298 3.37 18.94 -9.63
CA ASN A 298 3.60 20.21 -10.29
C ASN A 298 4.40 21.13 -9.36
N SER A 299 5.51 21.67 -9.88
CA SER A 299 6.42 22.59 -9.18
C SER A 299 5.89 24.04 -9.11
N GLY A 300 4.78 24.33 -9.80
CA GLY A 300 4.15 25.65 -9.78
C GLY A 300 3.50 26.01 -8.44
N ALA A 301 3.87 27.17 -7.88
CA ALA A 301 3.16 27.75 -6.75
C ALA A 301 1.72 28.11 -7.13
N ARG A 302 0.77 27.89 -6.21
CA ARG A 302 -0.64 28.19 -6.45
C ARG A 302 -1.08 29.49 -5.79
N PRO A 303 -1.86 30.33 -6.49
CA PRO A 303 -2.57 31.40 -5.84
C PRO A 303 -3.63 30.80 -4.92
N LEU A 304 -3.49 31.05 -3.62
CA LEU A 304 -4.50 30.71 -2.63
C LEU A 304 -5.30 31.98 -2.33
N GLN A 305 -6.55 32.02 -2.77
CA GLN A 305 -7.46 33.07 -2.32
C GLN A 305 -7.90 32.76 -0.90
N VAL A 306 -7.64 33.71 -0.01
CA VAL A 306 -7.95 33.61 1.41
C VAL A 306 -8.68 34.88 1.81
N ASN A 307 -9.79 34.75 2.54
CA ASN A 307 -10.43 35.89 3.17
C ASN A 307 -9.46 36.48 4.22
N PRO A 308 -9.07 37.76 4.15
CA PRO A 308 -8.19 38.38 5.15
C PRO A 308 -8.67 38.22 6.59
N ASP A 309 -9.99 38.11 6.79
CA ASP A 309 -10.60 37.99 8.12
C ASP A 309 -10.64 36.55 8.65
N ILE A 310 -10.21 35.55 7.86
CA ILE A 310 -10.24 34.16 8.31
C ILE A 310 -9.20 33.94 9.42
N LEU A 311 -9.58 33.18 10.43
CA LEU A 311 -8.63 32.75 11.44
C LEU A 311 -7.68 31.71 10.84
N LEU A 312 -6.42 31.74 11.26
CA LEU A 312 -5.41 30.76 10.83
C LEU A 312 -5.86 29.31 11.10
N ARG A 313 -6.60 29.08 12.19
CA ARG A 313 -7.19 27.78 12.51
C ARG A 313 -8.13 27.29 11.40
N ASP A 314 -9.07 28.15 11.02
CA ASP A 314 -10.12 27.81 10.07
C ASP A 314 -9.52 27.65 8.67
N LEU A 315 -8.46 28.42 8.36
CA LEU A 315 -7.67 28.20 7.14
C LEU A 315 -7.02 26.81 7.15
N VAL A 316 -6.36 26.41 8.25
CA VAL A 316 -5.71 25.09 8.39
C VAL A 316 -6.74 23.96 8.23
N GLU A 317 -7.89 24.08 8.89
CA GLU A 317 -8.98 23.09 8.81
C GLU A 317 -9.60 23.04 7.40
N SER A 318 -9.66 24.17 6.68
CA SER A 318 -10.19 24.21 5.31
C SER A 318 -9.43 23.31 4.34
N PHE A 319 -8.12 23.10 4.53
CA PHE A 319 -7.32 22.28 3.62
C PHE A 319 -7.72 20.79 3.64
N ALA A 320 -8.33 20.31 4.72
CA ALA A 320 -8.85 18.94 4.79
C ALA A 320 -10.11 18.77 3.92
N LEU A 321 -10.89 19.85 3.74
CA LEU A 321 -12.17 19.85 3.03
C LEU A 321 -12.04 20.20 1.54
N ARG A 322 -10.96 20.90 1.16
CA ARG A 322 -10.66 21.25 -0.23
C ARG A 322 -10.42 20.00 -1.07
N PRO A 323 -11.24 19.70 -2.09
CA PRO A 323 -11.08 18.51 -2.94
C PRO A 323 -9.70 18.40 -3.58
N GLU A 324 -9.08 19.53 -3.90
CA GLU A 324 -7.76 19.64 -4.53
C GLU A 324 -6.58 19.35 -3.60
N ALA A 325 -6.77 19.45 -2.27
CA ALA A 325 -5.68 19.32 -1.29
C ALA A 325 -5.90 18.15 -0.32
N GLN A 326 -7.09 18.07 0.31
CA GLN A 326 -7.46 17.06 1.30
C GLN A 326 -6.35 16.77 2.34
N LEU A 327 -5.70 17.83 2.84
CA LEU A 327 -4.60 17.73 3.81
C LEU A 327 -5.18 17.71 5.23
N LYS A 328 -5.09 16.57 5.93
CA LYS A 328 -5.68 16.42 7.27
C LYS A 328 -5.00 17.25 8.36
N LYS A 329 -3.67 17.38 8.30
CA LYS A 329 -2.86 18.03 9.37
C LYS A 329 -1.69 18.84 8.80
N PRO A 330 -1.93 19.86 7.98
CA PRO A 330 -0.86 20.61 7.33
C PRO A 330 -0.10 21.51 8.31
N SER A 331 1.17 21.75 8.03
CA SER A 331 1.95 22.84 8.65
C SER A 331 2.06 23.99 7.65
N LEU A 332 1.96 25.22 8.13
CA LEU A 332 1.99 26.44 7.31
C LEU A 332 3.20 27.29 7.66
N ARG A 333 3.93 27.70 6.62
CA ARG A 333 5.12 28.54 6.74
C ARG A 333 5.15 29.54 5.60
N LEU A 334 5.47 30.79 5.93
CA LEU A 334 5.86 31.85 5.01
C LEU A 334 7.39 31.87 4.86
N GLU A 335 7.87 32.61 3.87
CA GLU A 335 9.29 32.90 3.72
C GLU A 335 9.85 33.46 5.05
N GLY A 336 10.76 32.71 5.68
CA GLY A 336 11.36 33.06 6.97
C GLY A 336 10.49 32.90 8.24
N LYS A 337 9.17 32.66 8.14
CA LYS A 337 8.27 32.61 9.32
C LYS A 337 7.31 31.43 9.32
N THR A 338 7.41 30.55 10.30
CA THR A 338 6.39 29.51 10.54
C THR A 338 5.13 30.11 11.14
N LEU A 339 4.00 29.94 10.45
CA LEU A 339 2.66 30.34 10.91
C LEU A 339 2.07 29.27 11.83
N TYR A 340 2.10 28.01 11.41
CA TYR A 340 1.56 26.87 12.16
C TYR A 340 2.42 25.63 11.91
N MET A 341 2.73 24.86 12.97
CA MET A 341 3.44 23.59 12.86
C MET A 341 2.70 22.51 13.64
N GLN A 342 2.39 21.40 12.97
CA GLN A 342 1.71 20.27 13.60
C GLN A 342 2.66 19.48 14.51
N PHE A 343 3.94 19.41 14.12
CA PHE A 343 5.00 18.67 14.82
C PHE A 343 6.30 19.49 14.82
N PRO A 344 7.17 19.35 15.85
CA PRO A 344 7.02 18.59 17.09
C PRO A 344 6.01 19.22 18.09
N GLN A 345 5.38 18.42 18.97
CA GLN A 345 4.35 18.90 19.92
C GLN A 345 4.79 20.10 20.79
N ALA A 346 6.09 20.22 21.09
CA ALA A 346 6.66 21.35 21.83
C ALA A 346 6.43 22.72 21.16
N TRP A 347 6.21 22.74 19.84
CA TRP A 347 5.90 23.96 19.09
C TRP A 347 4.40 24.26 19.02
N ARG A 348 3.56 23.23 19.22
CA ARG A 348 2.09 23.34 19.22
C ARG A 348 1.56 24.09 20.45
N SER A 349 2.27 24.05 21.58
CA SER A 349 1.92 24.77 22.81
C SER A 349 2.42 26.23 22.83
N ARG A 350 3.48 26.56 22.10
CA ARG A 350 4.02 27.93 21.97
C ARG A 350 3.31 28.77 20.90
N ARG A 351 2.73 28.11 19.89
CA ARG A 351 2.01 28.72 18.76
C ARG A 351 0.81 27.83 18.37
N GLY A 352 -0.03 27.49 19.35
CA GLY A 352 -1.34 26.93 19.06
C GLY A 352 -2.10 27.87 18.13
N PRO A 353 -3.13 27.42 17.41
CA PRO A 353 -3.89 28.28 16.49
C PRO A 353 -4.37 29.52 17.26
N THR A 354 -3.65 30.63 17.13
CA THR A 354 -3.96 31.84 17.84
C THR A 354 -5.21 32.42 17.21
N SER A 355 -6.07 33.02 18.03
CA SER A 355 -7.28 33.76 17.63
C SER A 355 -6.98 35.06 16.84
N THR A 356 -5.82 35.12 16.17
CA THR A 356 -5.35 36.28 15.42
C THR A 356 -5.70 36.06 13.95
N ALA A 357 -6.37 37.06 13.37
CA ALA A 357 -6.61 37.14 11.93
C ALA A 357 -5.27 37.09 11.17
N LEU A 358 -5.33 36.56 9.95
CA LEU A 358 -4.16 36.27 9.10
C LEU A 358 -3.40 37.51 8.64
#